data_AF-A0A522WCE0-F1
#
_entry.id   AF-A0A522WCE0-F1
#
_cell.length_a   1.000
_cell.length_b   1.000
_cell.length_c   1.000
_cell.angle_alpha   90.00
_cell.angle_beta   90.00
_cell.angle_gamma   90.00
#
_symmetry.space_group_name_H-M   'P 1'
#
loop_
_entity.id
_entity.type
_entity.pdbx_description
1 polymer ?
#
loop_
_entity_poly.entity_id
_entity_poly.type
_entity_poly.pdbx_seq_one_letter_code
_entity_poly.pdbx_strand_id
1 'polypeptide(L)'
;MQLGMIGLGRMGANMVRRLLRGGHQCVVFDANPDRVRVLTQEGATGASSLDECVCALTRPRAAWVMVPAGDPTEQMIIAAIEEAVPADVLSALLYARFRSRQAHTFVEKLLSAMRQKFGGHTEHPSGG
;
A
#
# COMPACT_ATOMS: atom_id res chain seq x y z
N MET A 1 -11.33 -15.37 8.26
CA MET A 1 -11.32 -13.89 8.32
C MET A 1 -11.31 -13.34 6.90
N GLN A 2 -11.91 -12.17 6.66
CA GLN A 2 -11.97 -11.53 5.35
C GLN A 2 -11.08 -10.28 5.31
N LEU A 3 -10.37 -10.07 4.20
CA LEU A 3 -9.49 -8.93 4.00
C LEU A 3 -9.62 -8.38 2.57
N GLY A 4 -9.57 -7.06 2.44
CA GLY A 4 -9.44 -6.36 1.17
C GLY A 4 -7.98 -6.25 0.75
N MET A 5 -7.65 -6.47 -0.52
CA MET A 5 -6.35 -6.16 -1.10
C MET A 5 -6.54 -5.18 -2.25
N ILE A 6 -5.96 -3.98 -2.13
CA ILE A 6 -5.94 -2.99 -3.21
C ILE A 6 -4.52 -2.86 -3.76
N GLY A 7 -4.37 -3.10 -5.06
CA GLY A 7 -3.07 -3.14 -5.74
C GLY A 7 -2.53 -4.57 -5.81
N LEU A 8 -2.69 -5.16 -6.99
CA LEU A 8 -2.40 -6.56 -7.30
C LEU A 8 -1.15 -6.70 -8.17
N GLY A 9 -0.16 -5.83 -7.96
CA GLY A 9 1.18 -6.01 -8.51
C GLY A 9 1.83 -7.31 -8.01
N ARG A 10 3.08 -7.57 -8.41
CA ARG A 10 3.78 -8.83 -8.10
C ARG A 10 3.74 -9.19 -6.60
N MET A 11 3.89 -8.20 -5.72
CA MET A 11 3.85 -8.42 -4.27
C MET A 11 2.42 -8.67 -3.76
N GLY A 12 1.45 -7.82 -4.14
CA GLY A 12 0.05 -7.95 -3.71
C GLY A 12 -0.58 -9.27 -4.15
N ALA A 13 -0.39 -9.67 -5.40
CA ALA A 13 -0.90 -10.95 -5.91
C ALA A 13 -0.31 -12.16 -5.16
N ASN A 14 0.98 -12.13 -4.85
CA ASN A 14 1.61 -13.19 -4.05
C ASN A 14 1.11 -13.23 -2.61
N MET A 15 0.77 -12.08 -2.02
CA MET A 15 0.18 -12.02 -0.69
C MET A 15 -1.23 -12.61 -0.69
N VAL A 16 -2.08 -12.24 -1.65
CA VAL A 16 -3.43 -12.81 -1.80
C VAL A 16 -3.38 -14.33 -1.91
N ARG A 17 -2.49 -14.87 -2.75
CA ARG A 17 -2.29 -16.33 -2.87
C ARG A 17 -1.92 -17.00 -1.56
N ARG A 18 -1.08 -16.37 -0.74
CA ARG A 18 -0.70 -16.89 0.58
C ARG A 18 -1.89 -16.87 1.53
N LEU A 19 -2.65 -15.78 1.52
CA LEU A 19 -3.84 -15.61 2.36
C LEU A 19 -4.92 -16.64 2.00
N LEU A 20 -5.19 -16.85 0.71
CA LEU A 20 -6.13 -17.87 0.23
C LEU A 20 -5.72 -19.28 0.67
N ARG A 21 -4.43 -19.64 0.54
CA ARG A 21 -3.91 -20.93 1.04
C ARG A 21 -4.04 -21.07 2.55
N GLY A 22 -3.97 -19.96 3.29
CA GLY A 22 -4.20 -19.92 4.74
C GLY A 22 -5.69 -19.98 5.14
N GLY A 23 -6.62 -20.10 4.18
CA GLY A 23 -8.05 -20.14 4.45
C GLY A 23 -8.69 -18.78 4.71
N HIS A 24 -8.00 -17.68 4.38
CA HIS A 24 -8.56 -16.33 4.48
C HIS A 24 -9.32 -15.97 3.20
N GLN A 25 -10.45 -15.29 3.34
CA GLN A 25 -11.21 -14.75 2.21
C GLN A 25 -10.62 -13.41 1.79
N CYS A 26 -10.35 -13.24 0.50
CA CYS A 26 -9.76 -12.01 -0.03
C CYS A 26 -10.73 -11.33 -0.99
N VAL A 27 -11.09 -10.07 -0.73
CA VAL A 27 -11.72 -9.18 -1.70
C VAL A 27 -10.60 -8.39 -2.38
N VAL A 28 -10.56 -8.33 -3.70
CA VAL A 28 -9.40 -7.80 -4.43
C VAL A 28 -9.79 -6.74 -5.45
N PHE A 29 -8.99 -5.67 -5.54
CA PHE A 29 -9.16 -4.59 -6.50
C PHE A 29 -7.81 -4.13 -7.06
N ASP A 30 -7.75 -3.85 -8.36
CA ASP A 30 -6.63 -3.20 -9.05
C ASP A 30 -7.20 -2.39 -10.23
N ALA A 31 -6.53 -1.29 -10.58
CA ALA A 31 -6.88 -0.50 -11.76
C ALA A 31 -6.76 -1.30 -13.07
N ASN A 32 -5.93 -2.35 -13.09
CA ASN A 32 -5.85 -3.31 -14.18
C ASN A 32 -6.82 -4.50 -13.93
N PRO A 33 -7.91 -4.61 -14.70
CA PRO A 33 -8.93 -5.63 -14.50
C PRO A 33 -8.47 -7.05 -14.82
N ASP A 34 -7.40 -7.23 -15.59
CA ASP A 34 -6.85 -8.56 -15.87
C ASP A 34 -6.23 -9.18 -14.61
N ARG A 35 -5.62 -8.36 -13.76
CA ARG A 35 -5.03 -8.82 -12.48
C ARG A 35 -6.10 -9.27 -11.50
N VAL A 36 -7.23 -8.56 -11.47
CA VAL A 36 -8.41 -8.95 -10.69
C VAL A 36 -8.93 -10.29 -11.18
N ARG A 37 -9.14 -10.44 -12.50
CA ARG A 37 -9.61 -11.70 -13.11
C ARG A 37 -8.75 -12.90 -12.77
N VAL A 38 -7.42 -12.76 -12.83
CA VAL A 38 -6.49 -13.84 -12.46
C VAL A 38 -6.72 -14.31 -11.02
N LEU A 39 -6.80 -13.39 -10.06
CA LEU A 39 -6.98 -13.78 -8.66
C LEU A 39 -8.39 -14.27 -8.34
N THR A 40 -9.41 -13.80 -9.07
CA THR A 40 -10.77 -14.35 -8.96
C THR A 40 -10.83 -15.81 -9.38
N GLN A 41 -10.12 -16.18 -10.46
CA GLN A 41 -9.99 -17.58 -10.88
C GLN A 41 -9.26 -18.45 -9.85
N GLU A 42 -8.40 -17.84 -9.04
CA GLU A 42 -7.68 -18.50 -7.94
C GLU A 42 -8.48 -18.55 -6.62
N GLY A 43 -9.71 -18.02 -6.59
CA GLY A 43 -10.62 -18.11 -5.45
C GLY A 43 -10.79 -16.82 -4.63
N ALA A 44 -10.26 -15.68 -5.10
CA ALA A 44 -10.58 -14.38 -4.51
C ALA A 44 -11.95 -13.85 -4.99
N THR A 45 -12.51 -12.90 -4.25
CA THR A 45 -13.67 -12.11 -4.68
C THR A 45 -13.16 -10.84 -5.38
N GLY A 46 -13.33 -10.74 -6.69
CA GLY A 46 -12.92 -9.56 -7.45
C GLY A 46 -13.94 -8.43 -7.34
N ALA A 47 -13.46 -7.20 -7.18
CA ALA A 47 -14.24 -5.97 -7.27
C ALA A 47 -13.82 -5.16 -8.50
N SER A 48 -14.78 -4.51 -9.16
CA SER A 48 -14.57 -3.67 -10.34
C SER A 48 -14.28 -2.21 -10.00
N SER A 49 -14.62 -1.79 -8.79
CA SER A 49 -14.32 -0.47 -8.23
C SER A 49 -13.86 -0.58 -6.78
N LEU A 50 -13.32 0.52 -6.27
CA LEU A 50 -12.92 0.59 -4.88
C LEU A 50 -14.13 0.59 -3.93
N ASP A 51 -15.20 1.30 -4.28
CA ASP A 51 -16.47 1.27 -3.55
C ASP A 51 -17.03 -0.16 -3.48
N GLU A 52 -17.05 -0.88 -4.60
CA GLU A 52 -17.50 -2.29 -4.63
C GLU A 52 -16.61 -3.17 -3.72
N CYS A 53 -15.30 -2.95 -3.74
CA CYS A 53 -14.36 -3.67 -2.87
C CYS A 53 -14.69 -3.42 -1.39
N VAL A 54 -14.95 -2.17 -1.02
CA VAL A 54 -15.28 -1.78 0.35
C VAL A 54 -16.67 -2.30 0.77
N CYS A 55 -17.65 -2.26 -0.11
CA CYS A 55 -19.00 -2.79 0.12
C CYS A 55 -19.01 -4.31 0.27
N ALA A 56 -18.15 -5.03 -0.45
CA ALA A 56 -18.00 -6.48 -0.35
C ALA A 56 -17.28 -6.96 0.93
N LEU A 57 -16.68 -6.06 1.71
CA LEU A 57 -16.02 -6.39 2.98
C LEU A 57 -17.00 -6.42 4.16
N THR A 58 -16.93 -7.52 4.91
CA THR A 58 -17.61 -7.74 6.18
C THR A 58 -16.99 -6.86 7.26
N ARG A 59 -17.82 -6.28 8.14
CA ARG A 59 -17.36 -5.45 9.26
C ARG A 59 -16.77 -6.34 10.38
N PRO A 60 -15.74 -5.88 11.12
CA PRO A 60 -14.96 -4.66 10.88
C PRO A 60 -14.10 -4.78 9.61
N ARG A 61 -14.14 -3.74 8.78
CA ARG A 61 -13.49 -3.76 7.46
C ARG A 61 -11.98 -3.64 7.63
N ALA A 62 -11.24 -4.60 7.08
CA ALA A 62 -9.79 -4.56 7.02
C ALA A 62 -9.35 -4.60 5.56
N ALA A 63 -8.58 -3.59 5.12
CA ALA A 63 -8.04 -3.51 3.78
C ALA A 63 -6.54 -3.23 3.81
N TRP A 64 -5.78 -3.95 3.00
CA TRP A 64 -4.37 -3.73 2.76
C TRP A 64 -4.19 -3.07 1.40
N VAL A 65 -3.57 -1.90 1.39
CA VAL A 65 -3.23 -1.17 0.17
C VAL A 65 -1.76 -1.33 -0.18
N MET A 66 -1.49 -1.78 -1.40
CA MET A 66 -0.16 -2.01 -1.97
C MET A 66 -0.08 -1.42 -3.38
N VAL A 67 -0.29 -0.11 -3.49
CA VAL A 67 -0.14 0.64 -4.75
C VAL A 67 1.18 1.41 -4.79
N PRO A 68 1.71 1.75 -5.99
CA PRO A 68 2.89 2.60 -6.09
C PRO A 68 2.68 3.91 -5.34
N ALA A 69 3.77 4.41 -4.74
CA ALA A 69 3.77 5.71 -4.13
C ALA A 69 3.49 6.74 -5.25
N GLY A 70 2.36 7.43 -5.17
CA GLY A 70 1.89 8.20 -6.31
C GLY A 70 0.56 8.88 -6.08
N ASP A 71 0.07 9.48 -7.14
CA ASP A 71 -1.34 9.80 -7.33
C ASP A 71 -2.26 8.60 -7.00
N PRO A 72 -1.89 7.33 -7.29
CA PRO A 72 -2.71 6.18 -6.88
C PRO A 72 -2.86 6.02 -5.36
N THR A 73 -1.85 6.40 -4.57
CA THR A 73 -1.95 6.37 -3.10
C THR A 73 -2.88 7.47 -2.61
N GLU A 74 -2.79 8.66 -3.19
CA GLU A 74 -3.61 9.82 -2.81
C GLU A 74 -5.09 9.58 -3.11
N GLN A 75 -5.41 9.06 -4.31
CA GLN A 75 -6.78 8.70 -4.71
C GLN A 75 -7.40 7.66 -3.76
N MET A 76 -6.59 6.69 -3.33
CA MET A 76 -7.03 5.62 -2.43
C MET A 76 -7.37 6.13 -1.03
N ILE A 77 -6.64 7.14 -0.54
CA ILE A 77 -6.92 7.77 0.76
C ILE A 77 -8.22 8.58 0.71
N ILE A 78 -8.42 9.34 -0.38
CA ILE A 78 -9.67 10.11 -0.57
C ILE A 78 -10.87 9.17 -0.54
N ALA A 79 -10.83 8.07 -1.30
CA ALA A 79 -11.91 7.11 -1.31
C ALA A 79 -12.11 6.39 0.04
N ALA A 80 -11.05 6.13 0.80
CA ALA A 80 -11.19 5.57 2.16
C ALA A 80 -11.87 6.54 3.13
N ILE A 81 -11.63 7.85 2.99
CA ILE A 81 -12.31 8.90 3.75
C ILE A 81 -13.79 8.95 3.37
N GLU A 82 -14.10 8.96 2.06
CA GLU A 82 -15.48 9.00 1.55
C GLU A 82 -16.30 7.80 2.03
N GLU A 83 -15.70 6.61 2.09
CA GLU A 83 -16.37 5.37 2.48
C GLU A 83 -16.32 5.04 3.97
N ALA A 84 -15.82 5.98 4.80
CA ALA A 84 -15.66 5.82 6.25
C ALA A 84 -14.92 4.53 6.65
N VAL A 85 -13.95 4.11 5.83
CA VAL A 85 -13.10 2.94 6.13
C VAL A 85 -11.96 3.41 7.04
N PRO A 86 -11.70 2.72 8.16
CA PRO A 86 -10.55 3.02 9.01
C PRO A 86 -9.27 3.05 8.17
N ALA A 87 -8.67 4.23 8.07
CA ALA A 87 -7.57 4.51 7.14
C ALA A 87 -6.20 4.43 7.81
N ASP A 88 -6.06 3.83 9.00
CA ASP A 88 -4.80 3.87 9.77
C ASP A 88 -3.58 3.40 8.97
N VAL A 89 -3.74 2.30 8.22
CA VAL A 89 -2.69 1.75 7.33
C VAL A 89 -2.45 2.67 6.12
N LEU A 90 -3.51 3.29 5.58
CA LEU A 90 -3.45 4.22 4.46
C LEU A 90 -2.78 5.56 4.83
N SER A 91 -3.07 6.09 6.01
CA SER A 91 -2.42 7.26 6.59
C SER A 91 -0.94 7.00 6.84
N ALA A 92 -0.57 5.82 7.35
CA ALA A 92 0.84 5.45 7.53
C ALA A 92 1.60 5.42 6.19
N LEU A 93 0.98 4.91 5.12
CA LEU A 93 1.55 4.92 3.76
C LEU A 93 1.68 6.35 3.21
N LEU A 94 0.71 7.23 3.46
CA LEU A 94 0.80 8.66 3.13
C LEU A 94 2.01 9.32 3.80
N TYR A 95 2.19 9.09 5.11
CA TYR A 95 3.31 9.64 5.86
C TYR A 95 4.66 9.09 5.41
N ALA A 96 4.73 7.81 5.03
CA ALA A 96 5.94 7.22 4.43
C ALA A 96 6.26 7.87 3.07
N ARG A 97 5.23 8.17 2.27
CA ARG A 97 5.37 8.87 0.99
C ARG A 97 5.78 10.34 1.14
N PHE A 98 5.19 11.09 2.06
CA PHE A 98 5.62 12.46 2.32
C PHE A 98 7.08 12.51 2.72
N ARG A 99 7.54 11.53 3.52
CA ARG A 99 8.96 11.38 3.83
C ARG A 99 9.80 11.05 2.59
N SER A 100 9.35 10.16 1.70
CA SER A 100 10.12 9.80 0.48
C SER A 100 10.20 10.91 -0.57
N ARG A 101 9.24 11.83 -0.61
CA ARG A 101 9.24 12.99 -1.54
C ARG A 101 10.12 14.14 -1.06
N GLN A 102 10.52 14.14 0.21
CA GLN A 102 11.45 15.14 0.72
C GLN A 102 12.87 14.74 0.35
N ALA A 103 13.42 15.36 -0.69
CA ALA A 103 14.84 15.20 -1.01
C ALA A 103 15.68 15.99 0.00
N HIS A 104 16.62 15.31 0.66
CA HIS A 104 17.66 15.88 1.53
C HIS A 104 17.15 17.03 2.41
N THR A 105 16.25 16.70 3.32
CA THR A 105 15.80 17.68 4.32
C THR A 105 17.00 18.25 5.06
N PHE A 106 16.90 19.49 5.54
CA PHE A 106 17.92 20.08 6.41
C PHE A 106 18.30 19.14 7.56
N VAL A 107 17.31 18.40 8.09
CA VAL A 107 17.47 17.41 9.16
C VAL A 107 18.32 16.22 8.72
N GLU A 108 18.13 15.69 7.50
CA GLU A 108 18.96 14.60 6.98
C GLU A 108 20.39 15.06 6.67
N LYS A 109 20.58 16.27 6.16
CA LYS A 109 21.91 16.87 5.99
C LYS A 109 22.60 17.09 7.33
N LEU A 110 21.86 17.55 8.33
CA LEU A 110 22.34 17.71 9.70
C LEU A 110 22.71 16.36 10.30
N LEU A 111 21.86 15.33 10.15
CA LEU A 111 22.14 13.97 10.62
C LEU A 111 23.35 13.35 9.92
N SER A 112 23.46 13.49 8.60
CA SER A 112 24.62 13.04 7.82
C SER A 112 25.90 13.75 8.30
N ALA A 113 25.85 15.07 8.51
CA ALA A 113 26.96 15.84 9.07
C ALA A 113 27.32 15.41 10.51
N MET A 114 26.33 15.09 11.35
CA MET A 114 26.57 14.60 12.72
C MET A 114 27.18 13.19 12.70
N ARG A 115 26.71 12.30 11.82
CA ARG A 115 27.29 10.94 11.65
C ARG A 115 28.72 10.99 11.11
N GLN A 116 29.04 11.93 10.24
CA GLN A 116 30.41 12.14 9.77
C GLN A 116 31.28 12.71 10.88
N LYS A 117 30.84 13.79 11.55
CA LYS A 117 31.64 14.55 12.51
C LYS A 117 31.85 13.82 13.84
N PHE A 118 30.88 13.03 14.29
CA PHE A 118 30.92 12.36 15.59
C PHE A 118 30.95 10.83 15.50
N GLY A 119 30.47 10.25 14.40
CA GLY A 119 30.42 8.79 14.19
C GLY A 119 31.46 8.25 13.19
N GLY A 120 32.17 9.11 12.45
CA GLY A 120 33.16 8.70 11.46
C GLY A 120 32.59 7.99 10.22
N HIS A 121 31.28 8.07 9.98
CA HIS A 121 30.65 7.43 8.82
C HIS A 121 30.85 8.26 7.55
N THR A 122 31.38 7.63 6.50
CA THR A 122 31.49 8.23 5.15
C THR A 122 30.35 7.69 4.27
N GLU A 123 29.37 8.54 3.95
CA GLU A 123 28.28 8.19 3.04
C GLU A 123 28.75 8.35 1.58
N HIS A 124 28.64 7.30 0.76
CA HIS A 124 28.93 7.36 -0.67
C HIS A 124 27.80 8.06 -1.42
N PRO A 125 28.07 8.84 -2.49
CA PRO A 125 27.02 9.44 -3.29
C PRO A 125 26.18 8.33 -3.92
N SER A 126 24.88 8.31 -3.61
CA SER A 126 23.90 7.50 -4.32
C SER A 126 23.78 8.04 -5.75
N GLY A 127 24.18 7.23 -6.72
CA GLY A 127 24.33 7.59 -8.14
C GLY A 127 23.12 8.26 -8.77
N GLY A 128 23.41 9.10 -9.79
CA GLY A 128 22.44 9.73 -10.68
C GLY A 128 22.00 8.83 -11.84
#